data_AF-A0A1D2MIM5-F1
#
_entry.id   AF-A0A1D2MIM5-F1
#
_cell.length_a   1.000
_cell.length_b   1.000
_cell.length_c   1.000
_cell.angle_alpha   90.00
_cell.angle_beta   90.00
_cell.angle_gamma   90.00
#
_symmetry.space_group_name_H-M   'P 1'
#
loop_
_entity.id
_entity.type
_entity.pdbx_description
1 polymer ?
#
loop_
_entity_poly.entity_id
_entity_poly.type
_entity_poly.pdbx_seq_one_letter_code
_entity_poly.pdbx_strand_id
1 'polypeptide(L)'
;MKSFSMLRSVQQELRFLFGFLRNYHSTSPNNLQPLQHSITAYNKSLWANCRNFRTKMGSEGLKPVTVACIQLCCTEDKTKNFETARSLICQAKEKNAKMIFLPEAFDYIGRSKEESAQLSETLDGPLITSYRNLAKELKVWLSLGGFHEKQTELRDGLLPWMTNNHVLIDCSGEIKSVYRKVHLFDVVIPEDNVNLKESSFIRGGNEIMKPEKTLIGNLGLGICYDVRFPEFSLSLRKMGADVLTYPSAFTVPTGQAHWETLLRARAIETQCFVIAAAQTGQHNPKRASYGHSLIVDPWGRILADAKDDVGIITAELDLNQVASVRKKMPVISHRQAALYGNTITHKYSIPTGESDNETFSFGHVSVKMNAVFLESELSRAFVNKKCVVPGHVLISSKRVAMRLCDLSPSEISDIFTLAQKVQTIMEAIHGASSSTITVQDGKDAGQTVQHVHIHVLPRKENDFKENDEIYERLGDHDKGNNNIKWREESEMIIECNQIRDHIMQNHVNILRN
;
A
#
# COMPACT_ATOMS: atom_id res chain seq x y z
N MET A 1 -27.19 -14.99 18.79
CA MET A 1 -28.21 -14.59 19.80
C MET A 1 -27.65 -14.35 21.20
N LYS A 2 -26.66 -15.11 21.72
CA LYS A 2 -26.06 -14.86 23.06
C LYS A 2 -25.16 -13.60 23.16
N SER A 3 -24.64 -13.06 22.05
CA SER A 3 -23.82 -11.83 22.03
C SER A 3 -24.64 -10.55 22.19
N PHE A 4 -25.88 -10.52 21.69
CA PHE A 4 -26.76 -9.35 21.76
C PHE A 4 -27.38 -9.16 23.15
N SER A 5 -27.62 -10.22 23.91
CA SER A 5 -28.14 -10.10 25.29
C SER A 5 -27.11 -9.52 26.25
N MET A 6 -25.82 -9.78 26.02
CA MET A 6 -24.73 -9.31 26.89
C MET A 6 -24.35 -7.85 26.61
N LEU A 7 -24.39 -7.41 25.35
CA LEU A 7 -24.23 -5.99 24.97
C LEU A 7 -25.33 -5.10 25.57
N ARG A 8 -26.56 -5.62 25.66
CA ARG A 8 -27.67 -4.93 26.35
C ARG A 8 -27.42 -4.79 27.85
N SER A 9 -26.86 -5.82 28.50
CA SER A 9 -26.49 -5.77 29.92
C SER A 9 -25.41 -4.73 30.21
N VAL A 10 -24.37 -4.64 29.37
CA VAL A 10 -23.30 -3.63 29.52
C VAL A 10 -23.83 -2.20 29.28
N GLN A 11 -24.72 -2.01 28.30
CA GLN A 11 -25.37 -0.70 28.08
C GLN A 11 -26.28 -0.29 29.24
N GLN A 12 -26.97 -1.23 29.87
CA GLN A 12 -27.87 -0.98 30.99
C GLN A 12 -27.08 -0.61 32.26
N GLU A 13 -25.92 -1.23 32.49
CA GLU A 13 -25.01 -0.92 33.59
C GLU A 13 -24.29 0.42 33.41
N LEU A 14 -23.89 0.79 32.19
CA LEU A 14 -23.33 2.11 31.89
C LEU A 14 -24.34 3.23 32.15
N ARG A 15 -25.62 3.01 31.81
CA ARG A 15 -26.69 3.96 32.16
C ARG A 15 -26.87 4.12 33.67
N PHE A 16 -26.67 3.05 34.44
CA PHE A 16 -26.71 3.10 35.91
C PHE A 16 -25.55 3.94 36.48
N LEU A 17 -24.34 3.75 35.94
CA LEU A 17 -23.15 4.51 36.33
C LEU A 17 -23.28 6.01 36.01
N PHE A 18 -23.79 6.36 34.82
CA PHE A 18 -24.05 7.75 34.44
C PHE A 18 -25.19 8.39 35.24
N GLY A 19 -26.23 7.62 35.58
CA GLY A 19 -27.32 8.07 36.47
C GLY A 19 -26.84 8.36 37.89
N PHE A 20 -25.93 7.54 38.42
CA PHE A 20 -25.37 7.69 39.76
C PHE A 20 -24.41 8.89 39.86
N LEU A 21 -23.59 9.12 38.83
CA LEU A 21 -22.70 10.30 38.74
C LEU A 21 -23.48 11.61 38.61
N ARG A 22 -24.66 11.60 37.98
CA ARG A 22 -25.53 12.79 37.84
C ARG A 22 -26.13 13.25 39.17
N ASN A 23 -26.32 12.35 40.14
CA ASN A 23 -26.81 12.67 41.49
C ASN A 23 -25.70 13.07 42.48
N TYR A 24 -24.43 13.05 42.06
CA TYR A 24 -23.29 13.36 42.94
C TYR A 24 -23.07 14.87 43.14
N HIS A 25 -23.76 15.73 42.39
CA HIS A 25 -23.63 17.19 42.49
C HIS A 25 -24.35 17.83 43.70
N SER A 26 -24.90 17.06 44.65
CA SER A 26 -25.73 17.62 45.73
C SER A 26 -25.46 17.12 47.16
N THR A 27 -24.32 16.49 47.47
CA THR A 27 -24.05 16.03 48.86
C THR A 27 -22.66 16.38 49.41
N SER A 28 -22.63 16.69 50.72
CA SER A 28 -21.54 17.29 51.52
C SER A 28 -20.35 16.32 51.80
N PRO A 29 -19.11 16.82 52.06
CA PRO A 29 -17.85 16.06 51.92
C PRO A 29 -17.49 15.01 52.99
N ASN A 30 -18.40 14.54 53.85
CA ASN A 30 -18.02 13.76 55.04
C ASN A 30 -18.36 12.25 55.04
N ASN A 31 -18.57 11.60 53.89
CA ASN A 31 -18.86 10.15 53.83
C ASN A 31 -18.09 9.38 52.73
N LEU A 32 -16.75 9.50 52.69
CA LEU A 32 -15.93 8.95 51.59
C LEU A 32 -15.33 7.53 51.81
N GLN A 33 -15.36 6.95 53.01
CA GLN A 33 -14.68 5.66 53.24
C GLN A 33 -15.44 4.40 52.75
N PRO A 34 -16.78 4.29 52.85
CA PRO A 34 -17.50 3.12 52.36
C PRO A 34 -17.55 3.03 50.82
N LEU A 35 -17.47 4.16 50.11
CA LEU A 35 -17.56 4.22 48.65
C LEU A 35 -16.30 3.73 47.92
N GLN A 36 -15.12 4.00 48.48
CA GLN A 36 -13.84 3.58 47.88
C GLN A 36 -13.72 2.05 47.83
N HIS A 37 -14.21 1.32 48.84
CA HIS A 37 -14.18 -0.13 48.85
C HIS A 37 -15.06 -0.76 47.76
N SER A 38 -16.27 -0.23 47.57
CA SER A 38 -17.22 -0.72 46.55
C SER A 38 -16.74 -0.44 45.12
N ILE A 39 -16.17 0.74 44.86
CA ILE A 39 -15.59 1.08 43.54
C ILE A 39 -14.35 0.23 43.23
N THR A 40 -13.52 -0.06 44.24
CA THR A 40 -12.30 -0.87 44.06
C THR A 40 -12.65 -2.34 43.81
N ALA A 41 -13.66 -2.89 44.48
CA ALA A 41 -14.17 -4.24 44.23
C ALA A 41 -14.84 -4.35 42.85
N TYR A 42 -15.61 -3.33 42.43
CA TYR A 42 -16.25 -3.28 41.12
C TYR A 42 -15.23 -3.20 39.97
N ASN A 43 -14.18 -2.36 40.13
CA ASN A 43 -13.07 -2.32 39.18
C ASN A 43 -12.34 -3.66 39.09
N LYS A 44 -12.05 -4.35 40.21
CA LYS A 44 -11.43 -5.69 40.15
C LYS A 44 -12.28 -6.71 39.39
N SER A 45 -13.60 -6.70 39.56
CA SER A 45 -14.55 -7.57 38.83
C SER A 45 -14.57 -7.26 37.33
N LEU A 46 -14.66 -5.99 36.95
CA LEU A 46 -14.64 -5.55 35.55
C LEU A 46 -13.32 -5.89 34.86
N TRP A 47 -12.20 -5.67 35.54
CA TRP A 47 -10.87 -6.02 35.05
C TRP A 47 -10.66 -7.54 34.93
N ALA A 48 -11.21 -8.34 35.85
CA ALA A 48 -11.20 -9.80 35.76
C ALA A 48 -12.06 -10.31 34.59
N ASN A 49 -13.23 -9.72 34.37
CA ASN A 49 -14.10 -10.03 33.25
C ASN A 49 -13.49 -9.61 31.90
N CYS A 50 -12.84 -8.45 31.83
CA CYS A 50 -12.08 -8.01 30.65
C CYS A 50 -10.85 -8.92 30.40
N ARG A 51 -10.14 -9.38 31.44
CA ARG A 51 -9.08 -10.39 31.30
C ARG A 51 -9.63 -11.70 30.75
N ASN A 52 -10.72 -12.21 31.32
CA ASN A 52 -11.38 -13.44 30.88
C ASN A 52 -11.92 -13.33 29.44
N PHE A 53 -12.36 -12.15 29.02
CA PHE A 53 -12.77 -11.87 27.64
C PHE A 53 -11.55 -11.84 26.69
N ARG A 54 -10.42 -11.29 27.14
CA ARG A 54 -9.15 -11.26 26.39
C ARG A 54 -8.50 -12.64 26.27
N THR A 55 -8.62 -13.50 27.28
CA THR A 55 -8.18 -14.91 27.21
C THR A 55 -9.15 -15.80 26.43
N LYS A 56 -10.47 -15.54 26.44
CA LYS A 56 -11.44 -16.25 25.58
C LYS A 56 -11.33 -15.86 24.10
N MET A 57 -11.09 -14.59 23.77
CA MET A 57 -10.80 -14.19 22.38
C MET A 57 -9.35 -14.49 21.95
N GLY A 58 -8.42 -14.64 22.90
CA GLY A 58 -7.02 -14.98 22.62
C GLY A 58 -6.75 -16.47 22.42
N SER A 59 -7.76 -17.35 22.51
CA SER A 59 -7.59 -18.82 22.44
C SER A 59 -8.40 -19.53 21.35
N GLU A 60 -9.32 -18.86 20.64
CA GLU A 60 -9.83 -19.35 19.36
C GLU A 60 -8.94 -18.78 18.25
N GLY A 61 -7.85 -19.49 17.92
CA GLY A 61 -7.02 -19.15 16.76
C GLY A 61 -7.88 -19.03 15.50
N LEU A 62 -7.46 -18.19 14.55
CA LEU A 62 -8.15 -18.09 13.26
C LEU A 62 -8.21 -19.49 12.64
N LYS A 63 -9.40 -19.96 12.29
CA LYS A 63 -9.57 -21.29 11.71
C LYS A 63 -8.85 -21.34 10.37
N PRO A 64 -8.20 -22.47 10.03
CA PRO A 64 -7.61 -22.65 8.72
C PRO A 64 -8.64 -22.42 7.61
N VAL A 65 -8.20 -21.79 6.52
CA VAL A 65 -9.04 -21.51 5.36
C VAL A 65 -8.50 -22.26 4.16
N THR A 66 -9.35 -23.04 3.50
CA THR A 66 -9.04 -23.65 2.22
C THR A 66 -8.99 -22.61 1.09
N VAL A 67 -7.88 -22.59 0.36
CA VAL A 67 -7.70 -21.84 -0.88
C VAL A 67 -7.51 -22.79 -2.05
N ALA A 68 -7.77 -22.31 -3.27
CA ALA A 68 -7.47 -23.04 -4.49
C ALA A 68 -6.63 -22.21 -5.45
N CYS A 69 -5.63 -22.83 -6.07
CA CYS A 69 -4.78 -22.23 -7.09
C CYS A 69 -5.05 -22.95 -8.42
N ILE A 70 -5.45 -22.19 -9.44
CA ILE A 70 -5.81 -22.71 -10.75
C ILE A 70 -4.61 -22.64 -11.68
N GLN A 71 -4.32 -23.74 -12.36
CA GLN A 71 -3.38 -23.80 -13.48
C GLN A 71 -4.16 -23.83 -14.80
N LEU A 72 -3.84 -22.92 -15.72
CA LEU A 72 -4.51 -22.81 -17.04
C LEU A 72 -3.52 -22.94 -18.19
N CYS A 73 -4.05 -23.18 -19.39
CA CYS A 73 -3.33 -23.05 -20.65
C CYS A 73 -4.17 -22.15 -21.57
N CYS A 74 -4.11 -20.84 -21.36
CA CYS A 74 -4.94 -19.88 -22.08
C CYS A 74 -4.41 -19.65 -23.51
N THR A 75 -5.32 -19.50 -24.48
CA THR A 75 -4.99 -19.11 -25.87
C THR A 75 -5.62 -17.74 -26.19
N GLU A 76 -5.68 -17.35 -27.47
CA GLU A 76 -6.43 -16.16 -27.90
C GLU A 76 -7.96 -16.27 -27.72
N ASP A 77 -8.50 -17.48 -27.52
CA ASP A 77 -9.95 -17.71 -27.40
C ASP A 77 -10.46 -17.42 -25.98
N LYS A 78 -10.84 -16.17 -25.76
CA LYS A 78 -11.36 -15.67 -24.48
C LYS A 78 -12.57 -16.44 -23.96
N THR A 79 -13.46 -16.88 -24.84
CA THR A 79 -14.67 -17.61 -24.45
C THR A 79 -14.29 -18.99 -23.91
N LYS A 80 -13.42 -19.71 -24.61
CA LYS A 80 -12.93 -21.02 -24.17
C LYS A 80 -12.11 -20.91 -22.87
N ASN A 81 -11.27 -19.88 -22.76
CA ASN A 81 -10.50 -19.61 -21.54
C ASN A 81 -11.44 -19.38 -20.35
N PHE A 82 -12.46 -18.53 -20.52
CA PHE A 82 -13.45 -18.24 -19.48
C PHE A 82 -14.23 -19.49 -19.07
N GLU A 83 -14.74 -20.30 -20.02
CA GLU A 83 -15.50 -21.51 -19.67
C GLU A 83 -14.63 -22.54 -18.93
N THR A 84 -13.36 -22.67 -19.32
CA THR A 84 -12.40 -23.53 -18.62
C THR A 84 -12.15 -23.03 -17.19
N ALA A 85 -11.87 -21.73 -17.04
CA ALA A 85 -11.67 -21.12 -15.74
C ALA A 85 -12.92 -21.24 -14.86
N ARG A 86 -14.11 -20.97 -15.41
CA ARG A 86 -15.40 -21.10 -14.71
C ARG A 86 -15.60 -22.53 -14.18
N SER A 87 -15.36 -23.54 -15.00
CA SER A 87 -15.44 -24.95 -14.59
C SER A 87 -14.50 -25.26 -13.42
N LEU A 88 -13.25 -24.81 -13.50
CA LEU A 88 -12.26 -25.03 -12.43
C LEU A 88 -12.58 -24.24 -11.16
N ILE A 89 -13.16 -23.04 -11.27
CA ILE A 89 -13.65 -22.25 -10.13
C ILE A 89 -14.80 -22.98 -9.43
N CYS A 90 -15.74 -23.57 -10.17
CA CYS A 90 -16.82 -24.40 -9.60
C CYS A 90 -16.25 -25.62 -8.86
N GLN A 91 -15.29 -26.33 -9.46
CA GLN A 91 -14.62 -27.46 -8.80
C GLN A 91 -13.87 -27.04 -7.53
N ALA A 92 -13.19 -25.89 -7.56
CA ALA A 92 -12.54 -25.33 -6.38
C ALA A 92 -13.55 -25.02 -5.26
N LYS A 93 -14.73 -24.50 -5.63
CA LYS A 93 -15.83 -24.27 -4.69
C LYS A 93 -16.33 -25.57 -4.05
N GLU A 94 -16.47 -26.63 -4.83
CA GLU A 94 -16.85 -27.98 -4.34
C GLU A 94 -15.82 -28.53 -3.35
N LYS A 95 -14.53 -28.22 -3.55
CA LYS A 95 -13.45 -28.48 -2.58
C LYS A 95 -13.42 -27.50 -1.40
N ASN A 96 -14.50 -26.76 -1.16
CA ASN A 96 -14.69 -25.81 -0.07
C ASN A 96 -13.72 -24.62 -0.07
N ALA A 97 -13.06 -24.32 -1.20
CA ALA A 97 -12.20 -23.14 -1.30
C ALA A 97 -13.01 -21.85 -1.09
N LYS A 98 -12.46 -20.94 -0.28
CA LYS A 98 -13.06 -19.62 0.00
C LYS A 98 -12.45 -18.51 -0.85
N MET A 99 -11.23 -18.73 -1.31
CA MET A 99 -10.49 -17.82 -2.18
C MET A 99 -9.78 -18.63 -3.26
N ILE A 100 -9.92 -18.18 -4.51
CA ILE A 100 -9.47 -18.90 -5.71
C ILE A 100 -8.57 -17.98 -6.52
N PHE A 101 -7.40 -18.49 -6.91
CA PHE A 101 -6.34 -17.73 -7.57
C PHE A 101 -6.18 -18.20 -9.01
N LEU A 102 -6.29 -17.27 -9.96
CA LEU A 102 -6.11 -17.49 -11.39
C LEU A 102 -4.74 -16.92 -11.83
N PRO A 103 -4.13 -17.48 -12.89
CA PRO A 103 -2.80 -17.08 -13.32
C PRO A 103 -2.78 -15.71 -14.00
N GLU A 104 -1.57 -15.24 -14.31
CA GLU A 104 -1.36 -14.12 -15.25
C GLU A 104 -1.92 -14.49 -16.62
N ALA A 105 -2.44 -13.51 -17.37
CA ALA A 105 -3.01 -13.72 -18.70
C ALA A 105 -4.14 -14.77 -18.72
N PHE A 106 -4.92 -14.85 -17.64
CA PHE A 106 -6.08 -15.76 -17.55
C PHE A 106 -7.17 -15.42 -18.57
N ASP A 107 -7.20 -14.17 -19.03
CA ASP A 107 -8.11 -13.66 -20.03
C ASP A 107 -7.78 -14.24 -21.41
N TYR A 108 -6.54 -14.02 -21.88
CA TYR A 108 -6.04 -14.56 -23.13
C TYR A 108 -4.52 -14.50 -23.25
N ILE A 109 -3.98 -15.29 -24.17
CA ILE A 109 -2.62 -15.17 -24.69
C ILE A 109 -2.70 -14.98 -26.20
N GLY A 110 -2.48 -13.75 -26.65
CA GLY A 110 -2.54 -13.38 -28.06
C GLY A 110 -1.34 -13.92 -28.87
N ARG A 111 -1.54 -14.01 -30.18
CA ARG A 111 -0.55 -14.42 -31.19
C ARG A 111 0.32 -13.25 -31.65
N SER A 112 -0.18 -12.02 -31.53
CA SER A 112 0.54 -10.78 -31.84
C SER A 112 0.17 -9.64 -30.88
N LYS A 113 0.90 -8.53 -30.98
CA LYS A 113 0.66 -7.32 -30.16
C LYS A 113 -0.64 -6.63 -30.58
N GLU A 114 -0.96 -6.66 -31.86
CA GLU A 114 -2.16 -6.10 -32.49
C GLU A 114 -3.39 -6.88 -32.03
N GLU A 115 -3.34 -8.21 -32.08
CA GLU A 115 -4.42 -9.08 -31.60
C GLU A 115 -4.64 -8.88 -30.09
N SER A 116 -3.57 -8.77 -29.31
CA SER A 116 -3.68 -8.49 -27.86
C SER A 116 -4.36 -7.14 -27.60
N ALA A 117 -3.98 -6.09 -28.34
CA ALA A 117 -4.64 -4.79 -28.22
C ALA A 117 -6.14 -4.85 -28.55
N GLN A 118 -6.54 -5.65 -29.54
CA GLN A 118 -7.95 -5.86 -29.89
C GLN A 118 -8.71 -6.62 -28.80
N LEU A 119 -8.10 -7.66 -28.23
CA LEU A 119 -8.68 -8.53 -27.20
C LEU A 119 -8.75 -7.89 -25.81
N SER A 120 -7.91 -6.88 -25.52
CA SER A 120 -7.93 -6.16 -24.24
C SER A 120 -9.26 -5.46 -23.96
N GLU A 121 -9.63 -5.41 -22.69
CA GLU A 121 -10.89 -4.83 -22.19
C GLU A 121 -10.61 -3.84 -21.06
N THR A 122 -11.58 -2.98 -20.74
CA THR A 122 -11.55 -2.15 -19.54
C THR A 122 -12.01 -2.95 -18.31
N LEU A 123 -11.78 -2.44 -17.10
CA LEU A 123 -12.17 -3.12 -15.85
C LEU A 123 -13.69 -3.26 -15.65
N ASP A 124 -14.48 -2.43 -16.33
CA ASP A 124 -15.95 -2.52 -16.42
C ASP A 124 -16.43 -3.35 -17.63
N GLY A 125 -15.50 -3.96 -18.36
CA GLY A 125 -15.78 -4.80 -19.51
C GLY A 125 -16.53 -6.11 -19.19
N PRO A 126 -17.01 -6.81 -20.22
CA PRO A 126 -17.82 -8.01 -20.07
C PRO A 126 -17.10 -9.15 -19.35
N LEU A 127 -15.78 -9.33 -19.56
CA LEU A 127 -15.05 -10.43 -18.91
C LEU A 127 -14.97 -10.26 -17.40
N ILE A 128 -14.52 -9.08 -16.92
CA ILE A 128 -14.45 -8.79 -15.48
C ILE A 128 -15.85 -8.81 -14.86
N THR A 129 -16.86 -8.28 -15.55
CA THR A 129 -18.27 -8.37 -15.10
C THR A 129 -18.71 -9.82 -14.90
N SER A 130 -18.31 -10.72 -15.79
CA SER A 130 -18.63 -12.16 -15.69
C SER A 130 -17.97 -12.80 -14.48
N TYR A 131 -16.71 -12.49 -14.18
CA TYR A 131 -16.03 -12.95 -12.97
C TYR A 131 -16.61 -12.35 -11.68
N ARG A 132 -17.04 -11.07 -11.69
CA ARG A 132 -17.74 -10.44 -10.55
C ARG A 132 -19.04 -11.17 -10.23
N ASN A 133 -19.83 -11.47 -11.25
CA ASN A 133 -21.08 -12.23 -11.10
C ASN A 133 -20.80 -13.64 -10.57
N LEU A 134 -19.79 -14.33 -11.11
CA LEU A 134 -19.40 -15.67 -10.67
C LEU A 134 -18.93 -15.70 -9.21
N ALA A 135 -18.12 -14.72 -8.80
CA ALA A 135 -17.67 -14.58 -7.41
C ALA A 135 -18.85 -14.42 -6.44
N LYS A 136 -19.84 -13.60 -6.83
CA LYS A 136 -21.07 -13.35 -6.08
C LYS A 136 -21.98 -14.57 -6.01
N GLU A 137 -22.18 -15.26 -7.14
CA GLU A 137 -22.99 -16.49 -7.23
C GLU A 137 -22.43 -17.58 -6.32
N LEU A 138 -21.12 -17.85 -6.45
CA LEU A 138 -20.45 -18.90 -5.71
C LEU A 138 -20.06 -18.49 -4.28
N LYS A 139 -20.19 -17.21 -3.93
CA LYS A 139 -19.78 -16.63 -2.63
C LYS A 139 -18.33 -16.98 -2.30
N VAL A 140 -17.42 -16.64 -3.21
CA VAL A 140 -15.97 -16.85 -3.09
C VAL A 140 -15.22 -15.58 -3.47
N TRP A 141 -14.01 -15.44 -2.95
CA TRP A 141 -13.07 -14.42 -3.42
C TRP A 141 -12.32 -14.93 -4.65
N LEU A 142 -12.06 -14.04 -5.61
CA LEU A 142 -11.27 -14.34 -6.80
C LEU A 142 -10.06 -13.41 -6.89
N SER A 143 -8.88 -13.99 -7.05
CA SER A 143 -7.64 -13.31 -7.43
C SER A 143 -7.42 -13.56 -8.92
N LEU A 144 -7.63 -12.51 -9.73
CA LEU A 144 -7.49 -12.54 -11.18
C LEU A 144 -6.10 -12.02 -11.54
N GLY A 145 -5.18 -12.95 -11.81
CA GLY A 145 -3.75 -12.72 -11.63
C GLY A 145 -3.01 -11.89 -12.68
N GLY A 146 -3.68 -11.38 -13.70
CA GLY A 146 -3.05 -10.55 -14.74
C GLY A 146 -3.99 -10.35 -15.92
N PHE A 147 -4.93 -9.43 -15.76
CA PHE A 147 -5.87 -8.99 -16.78
C PHE A 147 -5.23 -7.90 -17.65
N HIS A 148 -5.37 -8.01 -18.97
CA HIS A 148 -4.89 -7.00 -19.91
C HIS A 148 -5.90 -5.84 -20.00
N GLU A 149 -5.72 -4.83 -19.15
CA GLU A 149 -6.57 -3.63 -19.13
C GLU A 149 -6.20 -2.69 -20.29
N LYS A 150 -7.17 -2.42 -21.16
CA LYS A 150 -7.06 -1.42 -22.24
C LYS A 150 -6.98 -0.02 -21.66
N GLN A 151 -5.96 0.73 -22.04
CA GLN A 151 -5.80 2.15 -21.68
C GLN A 151 -6.35 3.06 -22.79
N THR A 152 -6.65 4.29 -22.44
CA THR A 152 -7.17 5.29 -23.39
C THR A 152 -6.08 5.88 -24.28
N GLU A 153 -4.83 5.92 -23.81
CA GLU A 153 -3.73 6.47 -24.60
C GLU A 153 -3.27 5.50 -25.70
N LEU A 154 -2.99 6.06 -26.87
CA LEU A 154 -2.51 5.30 -28.02
C LEU A 154 -0.99 5.23 -28.05
N ARG A 155 -0.47 4.04 -28.36
CA ARG A 155 0.89 3.77 -28.79
C ARG A 155 1.02 4.06 -30.29
N ASP A 156 1.99 4.90 -30.64
CA ASP A 156 2.30 5.32 -32.02
C ASP A 156 1.08 5.88 -32.78
N GLY A 157 0.07 6.39 -32.06
CA GLY A 157 -1.19 6.89 -32.63
C GLY A 157 -2.11 5.81 -33.24
N LEU A 158 -1.79 4.52 -33.08
CA LEU A 158 -2.46 3.43 -33.80
C LEU A 158 -3.17 2.42 -32.89
N LEU A 159 -2.50 1.97 -31.82
CA LEU A 159 -3.01 0.89 -30.95
C LEU A 159 -3.06 1.36 -29.49
N PRO A 160 -4.04 0.96 -28.68
CA PRO A 160 -4.05 1.33 -27.27
C PRO A 160 -2.84 0.76 -26.52
N TRP A 161 -2.33 1.52 -25.56
CA TRP A 161 -1.53 0.94 -24.48
C TRP A 161 -2.37 -0.03 -23.65
N MET A 162 -1.72 -1.00 -23.02
CA MET A 162 -2.35 -1.90 -22.06
C MET A 162 -1.59 -1.89 -20.74
N THR A 163 -2.22 -2.32 -19.67
CA THR A 163 -1.56 -2.62 -18.39
C THR A 163 -1.85 -4.07 -17.99
N ASN A 164 -0.95 -4.68 -17.23
CA ASN A 164 -1.12 -6.03 -16.71
C ASN A 164 -1.57 -5.92 -15.25
N ASN A 165 -2.85 -6.25 -15.00
CA ASN A 165 -3.53 -5.93 -13.76
C ASN A 165 -3.90 -7.18 -12.96
N HIS A 166 -3.40 -7.29 -11.73
CA HIS A 166 -3.89 -8.24 -10.76
C HIS A 166 -5.14 -7.65 -10.07
N VAL A 167 -6.31 -8.18 -10.41
CA VAL A 167 -7.60 -7.71 -9.90
C VAL A 167 -8.08 -8.63 -8.79
N LEU A 168 -8.43 -8.06 -7.63
CA LEU A 168 -8.98 -8.80 -6.51
C LEU A 168 -10.47 -8.52 -6.36
N ILE A 169 -11.30 -9.57 -6.39
CA ILE A 169 -12.76 -9.50 -6.29
C ILE A 169 -13.21 -10.24 -5.03
N ASP A 170 -14.09 -9.63 -4.23
CA ASP A 170 -14.66 -10.27 -3.05
C ASP A 170 -15.90 -11.14 -3.34
N CYS A 171 -16.39 -11.82 -2.31
CA CYS A 171 -17.57 -12.69 -2.42
C CYS A 171 -18.90 -11.95 -2.67
N SER A 172 -18.93 -10.62 -2.65
CA SER A 172 -20.08 -9.82 -3.08
C SER A 172 -20.02 -9.43 -4.55
N GLY A 173 -18.88 -9.70 -5.21
CA GLY A 173 -18.59 -9.31 -6.58
C GLY A 173 -17.94 -7.93 -6.69
N GLU A 174 -17.48 -7.33 -5.58
CA GLU A 174 -16.85 -6.01 -5.59
C GLU A 174 -15.34 -6.10 -5.82
N ILE A 175 -14.80 -5.21 -6.65
CA ILE A 175 -13.35 -5.07 -6.84
C ILE A 175 -12.77 -4.40 -5.61
N LYS A 176 -11.90 -5.11 -4.89
CA LYS A 176 -11.25 -4.63 -3.66
C LYS A 176 -9.93 -3.94 -3.91
N SER A 177 -9.18 -4.43 -4.89
CA SER A 177 -7.86 -3.90 -5.22
C SER A 177 -7.52 -4.22 -6.67
N VAL A 178 -6.71 -3.35 -7.28
CA VAL A 178 -6.15 -3.53 -8.63
C VAL A 178 -4.67 -3.17 -8.54
N TYR A 179 -3.81 -4.18 -8.60
CA TYR A 179 -2.36 -3.97 -8.69
C TYR A 179 -1.94 -4.00 -10.15
N ARG A 180 -1.17 -3.00 -10.60
CA ARG A 180 -0.61 -2.95 -11.95
C ARG A 180 0.85 -3.38 -11.89
N LYS A 181 1.24 -4.38 -12.67
CA LYS A 181 2.60 -4.95 -12.71
C LYS A 181 3.65 -3.85 -12.84
N VAL A 182 4.51 -3.71 -11.84
CA VAL A 182 5.55 -2.67 -11.80
C VAL A 182 6.76 -3.10 -12.64
N HIS A 183 7.20 -4.35 -12.50
CA HIS A 183 8.37 -4.85 -13.22
C HIS A 183 7.97 -5.57 -14.51
N LEU A 184 8.22 -4.94 -15.66
CA LEU A 184 7.95 -5.52 -16.97
C LEU A 184 9.08 -6.45 -17.40
N PHE A 185 8.73 -7.54 -18.08
CA PHE A 185 9.66 -8.52 -18.63
C PHE A 185 10.22 -8.05 -19.97
N ASP A 186 11.36 -7.37 -19.90
CA ASP A 186 12.17 -7.00 -21.06
C ASP A 186 13.45 -7.83 -21.08
N VAL A 187 13.45 -8.91 -21.86
CA VAL A 187 14.58 -9.82 -22.00
C VAL A 187 14.93 -10.01 -23.48
N VAL A 188 16.20 -9.76 -23.78
CA VAL A 188 16.82 -10.02 -25.06
C VAL A 188 17.98 -10.99 -24.80
N ILE A 189 17.87 -12.21 -25.30
CA ILE A 189 18.92 -13.23 -25.27
C ILE A 189 19.24 -13.56 -26.74
N PRO A 190 20.23 -12.89 -27.34
CA PRO A 190 20.60 -13.10 -28.74
C PRO A 190 20.94 -14.56 -29.06
N GLU A 191 21.60 -15.25 -28.13
CA GLU A 191 22.10 -16.61 -28.31
C GLU A 191 20.96 -17.64 -28.45
N ASP A 192 19.84 -17.41 -27.75
CA ASP A 192 18.65 -18.27 -27.76
C ASP A 192 17.54 -17.75 -28.68
N ASN A 193 17.83 -16.69 -29.45
CA ASN A 193 16.86 -15.96 -30.29
C ASN A 193 15.59 -15.53 -29.53
N VAL A 194 15.71 -15.24 -28.23
CA VAL A 194 14.61 -14.76 -27.39
C VAL A 194 14.63 -13.24 -27.38
N ASN A 195 13.59 -12.63 -27.93
CA ASN A 195 13.37 -11.18 -27.84
C ASN A 195 11.94 -10.92 -27.36
N LEU A 196 11.79 -10.80 -26.05
CA LEU A 196 10.52 -10.53 -25.38
C LEU A 196 10.62 -9.19 -24.65
N LYS A 197 9.99 -8.16 -25.25
CA LYS A 197 9.94 -6.81 -24.69
C LYS A 197 8.50 -6.46 -24.30
N GLU A 198 8.08 -6.84 -23.10
CA GLU A 198 6.75 -6.53 -22.55
C GLU A 198 6.48 -5.02 -22.59
N SER A 199 7.50 -4.18 -22.32
CA SER A 199 7.37 -2.72 -22.33
C SER A 199 7.06 -2.11 -23.69
N SER A 200 7.16 -2.88 -24.79
CA SER A 200 6.74 -2.43 -26.12
C SER A 200 5.22 -2.40 -26.32
N PHE A 201 4.43 -3.00 -25.41
CA PHE A 201 2.97 -2.98 -25.50
C PHE A 201 2.23 -2.90 -24.16
N ILE A 202 2.90 -3.17 -23.05
CA ILE A 202 2.38 -2.99 -21.69
C ILE A 202 3.05 -1.77 -21.04
N ARG A 203 2.29 -0.97 -20.30
CA ARG A 203 2.79 0.09 -19.43
C ARG A 203 2.88 -0.44 -17.99
N GLY A 204 4.01 -0.17 -17.34
CA GLY A 204 4.25 -0.57 -15.96
C GLY A 204 3.40 0.25 -14.98
N GLY A 205 3.03 -0.38 -13.86
CA GLY A 205 2.54 0.29 -12.67
C GLY A 205 3.62 1.16 -12.03
N ASN A 206 3.21 2.01 -11.10
CA ASN A 206 4.08 2.97 -10.41
C ASN A 206 3.95 2.94 -8.88
N GLU A 207 3.22 1.96 -8.32
CA GLU A 207 2.99 1.85 -6.88
C GLU A 207 3.04 0.37 -6.45
N ILE A 208 3.69 0.10 -5.32
CA ILE A 208 3.52 -1.16 -4.59
C ILE A 208 2.30 -1.00 -3.69
N MET A 209 1.22 -1.69 -4.01
CA MET A 209 -0.05 -1.56 -3.30
C MET A 209 0.04 -2.12 -1.88
N LYS A 210 -0.62 -1.46 -0.93
CA LYS A 210 -0.79 -2.00 0.42
C LYS A 210 -1.50 -3.35 0.37
N PRO A 211 -1.07 -4.36 1.14
CA PRO A 211 -1.76 -5.63 1.24
C PRO A 211 -3.24 -5.47 1.59
N GLU A 212 -4.12 -6.09 0.81
CA GLU A 212 -5.56 -6.01 1.00
C GLU A 212 -6.00 -6.94 2.13
N LYS A 213 -6.91 -6.48 3.00
CA LYS A 213 -7.40 -7.30 4.10
C LYS A 213 -8.43 -8.30 3.59
N THR A 214 -8.11 -9.60 3.69
CA THR A 214 -8.98 -10.69 3.22
C THR A 214 -9.29 -11.68 4.33
N LEU A 215 -10.06 -12.71 4.01
CA LEU A 215 -10.34 -13.84 4.90
C LEU A 215 -9.11 -14.72 5.17
N ILE A 216 -8.05 -14.62 4.36
CA ILE A 216 -6.76 -15.31 4.53
C ILE A 216 -5.66 -14.36 5.04
N GLY A 217 -6.04 -13.26 5.70
CA GLY A 217 -5.10 -12.27 6.22
C GLY A 217 -4.81 -11.15 5.23
N ASN A 218 -3.72 -10.43 5.44
CA ASN A 218 -3.31 -9.34 4.57
C ASN A 218 -2.62 -9.90 3.30
N LEU A 219 -3.24 -9.72 2.15
CA LEU A 219 -2.81 -10.28 0.86
C LEU A 219 -2.02 -9.24 0.06
N GLY A 220 -0.72 -9.46 -0.09
CA GLY A 220 0.15 -8.67 -0.97
C GLY A 220 0.08 -9.15 -2.42
N LEU A 221 -0.20 -8.24 -3.34
CA LEU A 221 -0.37 -8.53 -4.76
C LEU A 221 0.92 -8.25 -5.53
N GLY A 222 1.35 -9.22 -6.32
CA GLY A 222 2.43 -9.15 -7.30
C GLY A 222 2.04 -9.92 -8.56
N ILE A 223 2.83 -9.82 -9.62
CA ILE A 223 2.65 -10.57 -10.87
C ILE A 223 4.01 -11.02 -11.39
N CYS A 224 4.16 -12.32 -11.61
CA CYS A 224 5.24 -12.90 -12.41
C CYS A 224 6.63 -12.36 -12.10
N TYR A 225 7.14 -11.49 -12.97
CA TYR A 225 8.49 -10.95 -12.90
C TYR A 225 8.79 -10.22 -11.59
N ASP A 226 7.77 -9.69 -10.90
CA ASP A 226 7.90 -9.11 -9.55
C ASP A 226 8.57 -10.08 -8.55
N VAL A 227 8.41 -11.40 -8.74
CA VAL A 227 9.04 -12.41 -7.86
C VAL A 227 10.56 -12.32 -7.89
N ARG A 228 11.18 -11.75 -8.93
CA ARG A 228 12.65 -11.63 -9.01
C ARG A 228 13.21 -10.52 -8.12
N PHE A 229 12.37 -9.60 -7.66
CA PHE A 229 12.78 -8.41 -6.91
C PHE A 229 12.45 -8.61 -5.41
N PRO A 230 13.42 -9.02 -4.57
CA PRO A 230 13.17 -9.23 -3.14
C PRO A 230 12.65 -7.97 -2.44
N GLU A 231 13.08 -6.78 -2.87
CA GLU A 231 12.64 -5.48 -2.36
C GLU A 231 11.12 -5.33 -2.44
N PHE A 232 10.52 -5.78 -3.55
CA PHE A 232 9.06 -5.75 -3.73
C PHE A 232 8.35 -6.57 -2.64
N SER A 233 8.86 -7.77 -2.39
CA SER A 233 8.26 -8.72 -1.44
C SER A 233 8.49 -8.29 0.01
N LEU A 234 9.67 -7.76 0.31
CA LEU A 234 10.02 -7.19 1.62
C LEU A 234 9.20 -5.95 1.94
N SER A 235 8.90 -5.12 0.93
CA SER A 235 8.01 -3.98 1.05
C SER A 235 6.60 -4.42 1.47
N LEU A 236 6.02 -5.39 0.76
CA LEU A 236 4.71 -5.93 1.11
C LEU A 236 4.68 -6.53 2.52
N ARG A 237 5.73 -7.27 2.92
CA ARG A 237 5.86 -7.79 4.29
C ARG A 237 5.95 -6.68 5.33
N LYS A 238 6.71 -5.62 5.06
CA LYS A 238 6.82 -4.46 5.96
C LYS A 238 5.47 -3.75 6.13
N MET A 239 4.66 -3.69 5.07
CA MET A 239 3.27 -3.21 5.12
C MET A 239 2.30 -4.18 5.81
N GLY A 240 2.77 -5.33 6.26
CA GLY A 240 1.99 -6.29 7.05
C GLY A 240 1.39 -7.45 6.25
N ALA A 241 1.86 -7.75 5.04
CA ALA A 241 1.41 -8.91 4.28
C ALA A 241 1.61 -10.21 5.08
N ASP A 242 0.62 -11.10 5.07
CA ASP A 242 0.67 -12.46 5.61
C ASP A 242 0.73 -13.51 4.49
N VAL A 243 0.22 -13.15 3.31
CA VAL A 243 0.21 -13.94 2.09
C VAL A 243 0.70 -13.06 0.94
N LEU A 244 1.57 -13.61 0.09
CA LEU A 244 2.04 -12.98 -1.14
C LEU A 244 1.59 -13.78 -2.34
N THR A 245 1.32 -13.10 -3.45
CA THR A 245 0.90 -13.75 -4.70
C THR A 245 1.82 -13.42 -5.86
N TYR A 246 2.09 -14.41 -6.70
CA TYR A 246 2.81 -14.22 -7.97
C TYR A 246 2.13 -15.01 -9.10
N PRO A 247 0.88 -14.70 -9.46
CA PRO A 247 0.28 -15.21 -10.67
C PRO A 247 1.17 -14.96 -11.89
N SER A 248 1.32 -15.96 -12.77
CA SER A 248 2.44 -16.00 -13.71
C SER A 248 2.19 -16.75 -15.01
N ALA A 249 2.89 -16.32 -16.06
CA ALA A 249 3.07 -17.07 -17.30
C ALA A 249 4.58 -17.27 -17.60
N PHE A 250 5.30 -17.89 -16.66
CA PHE A 250 6.76 -18.12 -16.77
C PHE A 250 7.13 -18.93 -18.01
N THR A 251 8.23 -18.57 -18.67
CA THR A 251 8.78 -19.36 -19.79
C THR A 251 9.35 -20.67 -19.28
N VAL A 252 9.30 -21.73 -20.11
CA VAL A 252 9.74 -23.08 -19.71
C VAL A 252 11.19 -23.12 -19.19
N PRO A 253 12.22 -22.57 -19.90
CA PRO A 253 13.60 -22.68 -19.42
C PRO A 253 13.83 -21.94 -18.11
N THR A 254 13.27 -20.72 -17.98
CA THR A 254 13.45 -19.93 -16.77
C THR A 254 12.62 -20.45 -15.60
N GLY A 255 11.47 -21.07 -15.89
CA GLY A 255 10.63 -21.73 -14.90
C GLY A 255 11.33 -22.93 -14.29
N GLN A 256 11.85 -23.82 -15.13
CA GLN A 256 12.61 -25.01 -14.70
C GLN A 256 13.79 -24.66 -13.78
N ALA A 257 14.49 -23.56 -14.05
CA ALA A 257 15.65 -23.15 -13.27
C ALA A 257 15.29 -22.37 -11.99
N HIS A 258 14.24 -21.53 -12.02
CA HIS A 258 14.07 -20.48 -11.01
C HIS A 258 12.74 -20.51 -10.26
N TRP A 259 11.68 -21.10 -10.82
CA TRP A 259 10.32 -20.89 -10.35
C TRP A 259 10.13 -21.30 -8.88
N GLU A 260 10.39 -22.56 -8.57
CA GLU A 260 10.28 -23.08 -7.20
C GLU A 260 11.19 -22.31 -6.23
N THR A 261 12.47 -22.16 -6.60
CA THR A 261 13.48 -21.52 -5.77
C THR A 261 13.09 -20.09 -5.39
N LEU A 262 12.64 -19.29 -6.36
CA LEU A 262 12.24 -17.90 -6.10
C LEU A 262 11.00 -17.83 -5.21
N LEU A 263 9.96 -18.62 -5.48
CA LEU A 263 8.74 -18.62 -4.67
C LEU A 263 9.01 -19.04 -3.23
N ARG A 264 9.83 -20.08 -3.03
CA ARG A 264 10.24 -20.53 -1.69
C ARG A 264 11.12 -19.50 -1.00
N ALA A 265 12.05 -18.86 -1.71
CA ALA A 265 12.85 -17.79 -1.16
C ALA A 265 11.97 -16.63 -0.65
N ARG A 266 10.97 -16.19 -1.43
CA ARG A 266 10.00 -15.18 -0.98
C ARG A 266 9.26 -15.63 0.28
N ALA A 267 8.73 -16.85 0.29
CA ALA A 267 8.03 -17.38 1.46
C ALA A 267 8.90 -17.36 2.73
N ILE A 268 10.17 -17.79 2.63
CA ILE A 268 11.11 -17.88 3.74
C ILE A 268 11.53 -16.49 4.24
N GLU A 269 12.01 -15.62 3.34
CA GLU A 269 12.59 -14.33 3.73
C GLU A 269 11.52 -13.34 4.23
N THR A 270 10.30 -13.45 3.68
CA THR A 270 9.17 -12.63 4.09
C THR A 270 8.29 -13.31 5.12
N GLN A 271 8.52 -14.59 5.46
CA GLN A 271 7.69 -15.38 6.38
C GLN A 271 6.18 -15.18 6.11
N CYS A 272 5.82 -15.34 4.84
CA CYS A 272 4.46 -15.27 4.34
C CYS A 272 4.12 -16.59 3.65
N PHE A 273 2.83 -16.92 3.57
CA PHE A 273 2.41 -17.88 2.55
C PHE A 273 2.69 -17.28 1.16
N VAL A 274 3.02 -18.11 0.19
CA VAL A 274 3.12 -17.71 -1.21
C VAL A 274 2.17 -18.55 -2.04
N ILE A 275 1.31 -17.89 -2.82
CA ILE A 275 0.36 -18.54 -3.73
C ILE A 275 0.64 -18.04 -5.15
N ALA A 276 0.99 -18.95 -6.06
CA ALA A 276 1.40 -18.59 -7.40
C ALA A 276 0.65 -19.44 -8.43
N ALA A 277 -0.45 -18.89 -8.96
CA ALA A 277 -1.20 -19.51 -10.05
C ALA A 277 -0.44 -19.32 -11.36
N ALA A 278 -0.26 -20.39 -12.14
CA ALA A 278 0.58 -20.40 -13.32
C ALA A 278 -0.19 -20.78 -14.58
N GLN A 279 0.23 -20.21 -15.70
CA GLN A 279 -0.02 -20.79 -17.02
C GLN A 279 0.89 -22.01 -17.23
N THR A 280 0.42 -23.02 -17.95
CA THR A 280 1.15 -24.24 -18.32
C THR A 280 0.95 -24.56 -19.80
N GLY A 281 1.77 -25.45 -20.34
CA GLY A 281 1.57 -26.04 -21.67
C GLY A 281 1.82 -25.08 -22.84
N GLN A 282 1.35 -25.47 -24.02
CA GLN A 282 1.56 -24.75 -25.28
C GLN A 282 0.35 -23.86 -25.61
N HIS A 283 0.54 -22.54 -25.57
CA HIS A 283 -0.52 -21.56 -25.84
C HIS A 283 -0.74 -21.34 -27.33
N ASN A 284 0.34 -21.27 -28.10
CA ASN A 284 0.37 -21.11 -29.55
C ASN A 284 1.75 -21.58 -30.09
N PRO A 285 2.00 -21.66 -31.41
CA PRO A 285 3.27 -22.22 -31.95
C PRO A 285 4.57 -21.57 -31.46
N LYS A 286 4.51 -20.36 -30.88
CA LYS A 286 5.69 -19.59 -30.43
C LYS A 286 5.77 -19.40 -28.92
N ARG A 287 4.76 -19.81 -28.15
CA ARG A 287 4.69 -19.54 -26.71
C ARG A 287 4.20 -20.74 -25.91
N ALA A 288 5.00 -21.14 -24.93
CA ALA A 288 4.67 -22.14 -23.93
C ALA A 288 5.01 -21.61 -22.53
N SER A 289 4.34 -22.14 -21.51
CA SER A 289 4.60 -21.80 -20.11
C SER A 289 4.95 -23.01 -19.26
N TYR A 290 5.72 -22.77 -18.22
CA TYR A 290 6.28 -23.81 -17.37
C TYR A 290 5.25 -24.58 -16.53
N GLY A 291 4.13 -23.95 -16.15
CA GLY A 291 3.18 -24.55 -15.21
C GLY A 291 3.67 -24.46 -13.77
N HIS A 292 3.50 -25.54 -13.03
CA HIS A 292 3.81 -25.64 -11.60
C HIS A 292 3.14 -24.55 -10.75
N SER A 293 1.83 -24.32 -10.90
CA SER A 293 1.07 -23.56 -9.90
C SER A 293 1.41 -24.09 -8.51
N LEU A 294 1.77 -23.20 -7.58
CA LEU A 294 2.43 -23.58 -6.34
C LEU A 294 1.84 -22.85 -5.13
N ILE A 295 1.71 -23.57 -4.02
CA ILE A 295 1.38 -23.00 -2.70
C ILE A 295 2.51 -23.35 -1.73
N VAL A 296 3.10 -22.35 -1.08
CA VAL A 296 4.23 -22.49 -0.16
C VAL A 296 3.89 -21.86 1.19
N ASP A 297 4.26 -22.54 2.28
CA ASP A 297 4.07 -22.06 3.65
C ASP A 297 5.14 -21.03 4.09
N PRO A 298 4.94 -20.31 5.21
CA PRO A 298 5.89 -19.32 5.72
C PRO A 298 7.27 -19.87 6.12
N TRP A 299 7.45 -21.19 6.13
CA TRP A 299 8.71 -21.87 6.39
C TRP A 299 9.39 -22.35 5.10
N GLY A 300 8.79 -22.08 3.93
CA GLY A 300 9.29 -22.50 2.63
C GLY A 300 8.96 -23.93 2.25
N ARG A 301 8.00 -24.58 2.92
CA ARG A 301 7.52 -25.92 2.55
C ARG A 301 6.47 -25.79 1.46
N ILE A 302 6.60 -26.60 0.41
CA ILE A 302 5.58 -26.70 -0.64
C ILE A 302 4.40 -27.47 -0.08
N LEU A 303 3.23 -26.83 -0.04
CA LEU A 303 1.97 -27.43 0.39
C LEU A 303 1.25 -28.13 -0.76
N ALA A 304 1.35 -27.56 -1.97
CA ALA A 304 0.79 -28.16 -3.18
C ALA A 304 1.51 -27.65 -4.43
N ASP A 305 1.62 -28.50 -5.45
CA ASP A 305 2.24 -28.26 -6.75
C ASP A 305 1.39 -28.91 -7.85
N ALA A 306 0.95 -28.12 -8.83
CA ALA A 306 0.08 -28.57 -9.91
C ALA A 306 0.81 -29.36 -11.01
N LYS A 307 2.15 -29.37 -11.01
CA LYS A 307 2.97 -29.98 -12.07
C LYS A 307 2.60 -29.40 -13.44
N ASP A 308 2.39 -30.23 -14.45
CA ASP A 308 2.26 -29.80 -15.84
C ASP A 308 0.80 -29.61 -16.29
N ASP A 309 -0.17 -30.19 -15.59
CA ASP A 309 -1.55 -30.31 -16.09
C ASP A 309 -2.44 -29.09 -15.78
N VAL A 310 -3.39 -28.81 -16.68
CA VAL A 310 -4.47 -27.86 -16.39
C VAL A 310 -5.35 -28.42 -15.28
N GLY A 311 -5.60 -27.64 -14.24
CA GLY A 311 -6.35 -28.14 -13.09
C GLY A 311 -6.33 -27.21 -11.88
N ILE A 312 -6.67 -27.79 -10.72
CA ILE A 312 -6.69 -27.09 -9.44
C ILE A 312 -5.84 -27.81 -8.41
N ILE A 313 -5.11 -27.04 -7.62
CA ILE A 313 -4.52 -27.49 -6.36
C ILE A 313 -5.15 -26.72 -5.20
N THR A 314 -5.18 -27.33 -4.01
CA THR A 314 -5.79 -26.75 -2.82
C THR A 314 -4.88 -26.90 -1.62
N ALA A 315 -4.93 -25.93 -0.70
CA ALA A 315 -4.25 -26.00 0.59
C ALA A 315 -5.08 -25.30 1.67
N GLU A 316 -4.90 -25.73 2.93
CA GLU A 316 -5.43 -25.02 4.10
C GLU A 316 -4.38 -24.06 4.65
N LEU A 317 -4.75 -22.77 4.77
CA LEU A 317 -3.88 -21.74 5.32
C LEU A 317 -4.25 -21.48 6.78
N ASP A 318 -3.30 -21.74 7.69
CA ASP A 318 -3.39 -21.39 9.10
C ASP A 318 -2.56 -20.13 9.41
N LEU A 319 -3.23 -19.00 9.66
CA LEU A 319 -2.56 -17.75 9.99
C LEU A 319 -1.85 -17.77 11.34
N ASN A 320 -2.18 -18.71 12.24
CA ASN A 320 -1.41 -18.90 13.46
C ASN A 320 0.01 -19.39 13.14
N GLN A 321 0.22 -20.07 12.00
CA GLN A 321 1.54 -20.48 11.52
C GLN A 321 2.41 -19.25 11.21
N VAL A 322 1.87 -18.23 10.54
CA VAL A 322 2.58 -16.98 10.24
C VAL A 322 3.07 -16.32 11.52
N ALA A 323 2.18 -16.14 12.51
CA ALA A 323 2.54 -15.54 13.79
C ALA A 323 3.60 -16.38 14.54
N SER A 324 3.46 -17.70 14.53
CA SER A 324 4.39 -18.65 15.17
C SER A 324 5.79 -18.59 14.54
N VAL A 325 5.89 -18.61 13.21
CA VAL A 325 7.16 -18.52 12.47
C VAL A 325 7.85 -17.19 12.75
N ARG A 326 7.13 -16.07 12.66
CA ARG A 326 7.67 -14.72 12.94
C ARG A 326 8.17 -14.57 14.37
N LYS A 327 7.49 -15.19 15.35
CA LYS A 327 7.91 -15.19 16.75
C LYS A 327 9.17 -16.04 16.97
N LYS A 328 9.23 -17.23 16.37
CA LYS A 328 10.36 -18.17 16.52
C LYS A 328 11.62 -17.69 15.79
N MET A 329 11.45 -16.96 14.69
CA MET A 329 12.54 -16.46 13.85
C MET A 329 12.28 -15.00 13.48
N PRO A 330 12.61 -14.02 14.35
CA PRO A 330 12.20 -12.62 14.15
C PRO A 330 13.13 -11.85 13.18
N VAL A 331 13.35 -12.39 11.97
CA VAL A 331 14.30 -11.87 10.96
C VAL A 331 14.11 -10.39 10.62
N ILE A 332 12.86 -9.91 10.61
CA ILE A 332 12.58 -8.49 10.30
C ILE A 332 13.17 -7.56 11.36
N SER A 333 13.17 -7.96 12.63
CA SER A 333 13.75 -7.17 13.72
C SER A 333 15.28 -7.21 13.76
N HIS A 334 15.89 -8.20 13.10
CA HIS A 334 17.34 -8.35 13.02
C HIS A 334 17.95 -7.61 11.82
N ARG A 335 17.12 -6.93 11.01
CA ARG A 335 17.60 -6.16 9.85
C ARG A 335 18.43 -4.97 10.31
N GLN A 336 19.63 -4.84 9.77
CA GLN A 336 20.55 -3.72 9.99
C GLN A 336 20.26 -2.59 8.99
N ALA A 337 19.10 -1.93 9.15
CA ALA A 337 18.66 -0.85 8.25
C ALA A 337 19.67 0.32 8.14
N ALA A 338 20.54 0.49 9.14
CA ALA A 338 21.61 1.50 9.09
C ALA A 338 22.69 1.21 8.04
N LEU A 339 22.88 -0.05 7.62
CA LEU A 339 23.93 -0.44 6.67
C LEU A 339 23.49 -0.40 5.21
N TYR A 340 22.23 -0.76 4.94
CA TYR A 340 21.71 -0.93 3.58
C TYR A 340 20.38 -0.19 3.34
N GLY A 341 20.00 0.69 4.27
CA GLY A 341 18.72 1.39 4.22
C GLY A 341 17.53 0.49 4.56
N ASN A 342 16.34 1.09 4.52
CA ASN A 342 15.10 0.35 4.55
C ASN A 342 14.52 0.31 3.14
N THR A 343 13.83 -0.77 2.79
CA THR A 343 12.94 -0.72 1.63
C THR A 343 11.80 0.22 1.99
N ILE A 344 11.73 1.35 1.29
CA ILE A 344 10.72 2.39 1.49
C ILE A 344 9.80 2.37 0.29
N THR A 345 8.52 2.22 0.57
CA THR A 345 7.45 2.42 -0.40
C THR A 345 6.90 3.80 -0.20
N HIS A 346 7.32 4.72 -1.04
CA HIS A 346 6.83 6.08 -0.96
C HIS A 346 5.42 6.14 -1.53
N LYS A 347 4.42 6.05 -0.65
CA LYS A 347 3.06 6.44 -0.99
C LYS A 347 2.88 7.91 -0.68
N TYR A 348 2.39 8.64 -1.68
CA TYR A 348 2.01 10.03 -1.51
C TYR A 348 0.50 10.14 -1.43
N SER A 349 0.01 10.97 -0.53
CA SER A 349 -1.41 11.33 -0.44
C SER A 349 -1.55 12.83 -0.48
N ILE A 350 -2.57 13.29 -1.20
CA ILE A 350 -3.02 14.68 -1.20
C ILE A 350 -4.18 14.74 -0.20
N PRO A 351 -4.01 15.39 0.98
CA PRO A 351 -5.09 15.46 1.95
C PRO A 351 -6.25 16.27 1.38
N THR A 352 -7.43 15.67 1.28
CA THR A 352 -8.69 16.40 1.06
C THR A 352 -9.11 16.96 2.40
N GLY A 353 -9.12 18.27 2.56
CA GLY A 353 -9.45 18.95 3.82
C GLY A 353 -10.93 18.82 4.19
N GLU A 354 -11.41 17.61 4.46
CA GLU A 354 -12.82 17.30 4.76
C GLU A 354 -13.26 17.76 6.16
N SER A 355 -12.34 18.28 6.97
CA SER A 355 -12.59 18.88 8.27
C SER A 355 -11.73 20.13 8.44
N ASP A 356 -12.35 21.32 8.35
CA ASP A 356 -11.70 22.63 8.52
C ASP A 356 -10.99 22.80 9.89
N ASN A 357 -11.28 21.92 10.85
CA ASN A 357 -10.77 21.99 12.23
C ASN A 357 -9.70 20.94 12.55
N GLU A 358 -9.33 20.05 11.63
CA GLU A 358 -8.27 19.08 11.91
C GLU A 358 -6.90 19.76 11.92
N THR A 359 -6.10 19.48 12.93
CA THR A 359 -4.76 20.07 13.13
C THR A 359 -3.73 19.00 13.46
N PHE A 360 -2.46 19.30 13.17
CA PHE A 360 -1.32 18.51 13.58
C PHE A 360 -0.31 19.37 14.36
N SER A 361 0.49 18.70 15.20
CA SER A 361 1.57 19.34 15.95
C SER A 361 2.79 19.54 15.04
N PHE A 362 3.22 20.79 14.93
CA PHE A 362 4.48 21.21 14.36
C PHE A 362 5.33 21.80 15.49
N GLY A 363 5.99 20.91 16.24
CA GLY A 363 6.67 21.29 17.47
C GLY A 363 5.66 21.81 18.50
N HIS A 364 5.87 23.03 18.98
CA HIS A 364 4.94 23.70 19.91
C HIS A 364 3.79 24.44 19.20
N VAL A 365 3.78 24.47 17.87
CA VAL A 365 2.76 25.15 17.06
C VAL A 365 1.72 24.12 16.57
N SER A 366 0.47 24.53 16.45
CA SER A 366 -0.60 23.75 15.84
C SER A 366 -0.89 24.27 14.43
N VAL A 367 -0.82 23.38 13.44
CA VAL A 367 -1.04 23.72 12.01
C VAL A 367 -2.28 23.00 11.52
N LYS A 368 -3.14 23.69 10.76
CA LYS A 368 -4.36 23.11 10.19
C LYS A 368 -4.04 22.21 9.00
N MET A 369 -4.80 21.12 8.87
CA MET A 369 -4.64 20.16 7.77
C MET A 369 -4.96 20.76 6.40
N ASN A 370 -5.75 21.84 6.34
CA ASN A 370 -6.02 22.58 5.11
C ASN A 370 -4.76 23.24 4.51
N ALA A 371 -3.68 23.41 5.27
CA ALA A 371 -2.39 23.91 4.80
C ALA A 371 -1.44 22.81 4.25
N VAL A 372 -1.80 21.54 4.37
CA VAL A 372 -0.97 20.39 3.96
C VAL A 372 -1.31 19.97 2.53
N PHE A 373 -0.41 20.19 1.58
CA PHE A 373 -0.69 19.87 0.17
C PHE A 373 -0.19 18.47 -0.25
N LEU A 374 0.75 17.87 0.48
CA LEU A 374 1.29 16.56 0.17
C LEU A 374 1.78 15.85 1.43
N GLU A 375 1.50 14.57 1.57
CA GLU A 375 2.06 13.71 2.61
C GLU A 375 2.75 12.50 1.99
N SER A 376 3.85 12.07 2.60
CA SER A 376 4.40 10.73 2.44
C SER A 376 3.96 9.83 3.61
N GLU A 377 4.53 8.64 3.76
CA GLU A 377 4.26 7.78 4.92
C GLU A 377 4.69 8.45 6.23
N LEU A 378 5.89 9.05 6.25
CA LEU A 378 6.54 9.53 7.47
C LEU A 378 6.68 11.06 7.54
N SER A 379 6.35 11.79 6.48
CA SER A 379 6.58 13.23 6.37
C SER A 379 5.37 13.97 5.76
N ARG A 380 5.34 15.29 5.90
CA ARG A 380 4.30 16.18 5.38
C ARG A 380 4.91 17.45 4.80
N ALA A 381 4.34 17.94 3.70
CA ALA A 381 4.65 19.22 3.09
C ALA A 381 3.45 20.17 3.21
N PHE A 382 3.71 21.39 3.67
CA PHE A 382 2.66 22.37 3.97
C PHE A 382 3.11 23.79 3.68
N VAL A 383 2.14 24.66 3.40
CA VAL A 383 2.40 26.07 3.07
C VAL A 383 2.86 26.84 4.31
N ASN A 384 3.79 27.79 4.12
CA ASN A 384 4.40 28.52 5.24
C ASN A 384 3.57 29.73 5.66
N LYS A 385 3.42 30.03 6.95
CA LYS A 385 2.72 31.25 7.37
C LYS A 385 3.47 32.54 7.00
N LYS A 386 4.79 32.46 6.85
CA LYS A 386 5.65 33.62 6.56
C LYS A 386 6.71 33.30 5.50
N CYS A 387 6.41 33.61 4.25
CA CYS A 387 7.28 33.29 3.12
C CYS A 387 8.45 34.28 3.00
N VAL A 388 9.67 33.76 2.74
CA VAL A 388 10.87 34.56 2.49
C VAL A 388 10.94 34.94 1.00
N VAL A 389 10.50 34.04 0.13
CA VAL A 389 10.21 34.24 -1.29
C VAL A 389 8.85 33.64 -1.63
N PRO A 390 8.15 34.06 -2.70
CA PRO A 390 6.94 33.40 -3.17
C PRO A 390 7.17 31.91 -3.40
N GLY A 391 6.28 31.05 -2.89
CA GLY A 391 6.46 29.58 -2.97
C GLY A 391 7.32 28.97 -1.88
N HIS A 392 7.75 29.74 -0.87
CA HIS A 392 8.42 29.20 0.32
C HIS A 392 7.47 28.29 1.10
N VAL A 393 7.75 26.98 1.07
CA VAL A 393 6.99 25.94 1.78
C VAL A 393 7.88 25.17 2.76
N LEU A 394 7.25 24.42 3.65
CA LEU A 394 7.93 23.66 4.70
C LEU A 394 7.62 22.17 4.57
N ILE A 395 8.58 21.34 4.98
CA ILE A 395 8.43 19.88 5.05
C ILE A 395 8.89 19.41 6.43
N SER A 396 8.08 18.65 7.15
CA SER A 396 8.45 18.09 8.45
C SER A 396 8.17 16.59 8.54
N SER A 397 8.83 15.90 9.46
CA SER A 397 8.41 14.56 9.88
C SER A 397 7.02 14.60 10.52
N LYS A 398 6.28 13.50 10.44
CA LYS A 398 4.99 13.33 11.14
C LYS A 398 5.18 13.15 12.65
N ARG A 399 6.24 12.41 13.02
CA ARG A 399 6.70 12.31 14.40
C ARG A 399 7.46 13.59 14.74
N VAL A 400 7.15 14.19 15.89
CA VAL A 400 7.89 15.35 16.40
C VAL A 400 9.30 14.90 16.78
N ALA A 401 10.28 15.38 16.02
CA ALA A 401 11.71 15.21 16.25
C ALA A 401 12.35 16.59 16.34
N MET A 402 13.08 16.91 17.41
CA MET A 402 13.58 18.27 17.62
C MET A 402 14.79 18.57 16.73
N ARG A 403 15.66 17.58 16.55
CA ARG A 403 16.91 17.69 15.80
C ARG A 403 16.94 16.71 14.63
N LEU A 404 17.73 17.01 13.59
CA LEU A 404 17.96 16.09 12.48
C LEU A 404 18.51 14.74 12.95
N CYS A 405 19.37 14.75 13.98
CA CYS A 405 19.93 13.52 14.57
C CYS A 405 18.91 12.66 15.33
N ASP A 406 17.72 13.19 15.63
CA ASP A 406 16.64 12.43 16.30
C ASP A 406 15.81 11.60 15.30
N LEU A 407 16.02 11.79 13.99
CA LEU A 407 15.34 11.05 12.94
C LEU A 407 15.96 9.67 12.73
N SER A 408 15.11 8.67 12.50
CA SER A 408 15.55 7.35 12.04
C SER A 408 16.03 7.40 10.58
N PRO A 409 16.85 6.44 10.12
CA PRO A 409 17.26 6.37 8.72
C PRO A 409 16.10 6.37 7.71
N SER A 410 14.95 5.80 8.10
CA SER A 410 13.74 5.85 7.28
C SER A 410 13.12 7.23 7.20
N GLU A 411 13.07 7.97 8.30
CA GLU A 411 12.55 9.34 8.30
C GLU A 411 13.48 10.28 7.53
N ILE A 412 14.81 10.11 7.63
CA ILE A 412 15.78 10.87 6.84
C ILE A 412 15.56 10.62 5.34
N SER A 413 15.49 9.35 4.93
CA SER A 413 15.27 9.03 3.51
C SER A 413 13.90 9.55 3.02
N ASP A 414 12.84 9.38 3.81
CA ASP A 414 11.50 9.81 3.44
C ASP A 414 11.36 11.34 3.34
N ILE A 415 11.88 12.10 4.31
CA ILE A 415 11.75 13.56 4.33
C ILE A 415 12.51 14.23 3.18
N PHE A 416 13.70 13.73 2.83
CA PHE A 416 14.48 14.28 1.70
C PHE A 416 13.96 13.82 0.34
N THR A 417 13.38 12.61 0.25
CA THR A 417 12.68 12.19 -0.97
C THR A 417 11.43 13.04 -1.20
N LEU A 418 10.68 13.35 -0.13
CA LEU A 418 9.58 14.31 -0.21
C LEU A 418 10.07 15.70 -0.58
N ALA A 419 11.22 16.15 -0.06
CA ALA A 419 11.83 17.43 -0.43
C ALA A 419 12.18 17.54 -1.92
N GLN A 420 12.75 16.49 -2.52
CA GLN A 420 13.02 16.45 -3.95
C GLN A 420 11.74 16.65 -4.77
N LYS A 421 10.64 15.99 -4.39
CA LYS A 421 9.36 16.13 -5.09
C LYS A 421 8.74 17.50 -4.93
N VAL A 422 8.73 18.00 -3.70
CA VAL A 422 8.21 19.34 -3.40
C VAL A 422 9.03 20.40 -4.14
N GLN A 423 10.35 20.25 -4.24
CA GLN A 423 11.20 21.12 -5.05
C GLN A 423 10.72 21.16 -6.50
N THR A 424 10.55 20.00 -7.16
CA THR A 424 10.07 19.94 -8.56
C THR A 424 8.68 20.57 -8.71
N ILE A 425 7.77 20.35 -7.76
CA ILE A 425 6.43 20.94 -7.76
C ILE A 425 6.53 22.48 -7.67
N MET A 426 7.29 22.98 -6.71
CA MET A 426 7.40 24.42 -6.48
C MET A 426 8.13 25.14 -7.61
N GLU A 427 9.16 24.52 -8.20
CA GLU A 427 9.83 25.05 -9.40
C GLU A 427 8.86 25.16 -10.58
N ALA A 428 8.06 24.12 -10.83
CA ALA A 428 7.07 24.12 -11.91
C ALA A 428 5.98 25.17 -11.71
N ILE A 429 5.41 25.27 -10.50
CA ILE A 429 4.34 26.24 -10.20
C ILE A 429 4.84 27.68 -10.29
N HIS A 430 6.05 27.95 -9.79
CA HIS A 430 6.58 29.30 -9.75
C HIS A 430 7.35 29.69 -11.00
N GLY A 431 7.56 28.79 -11.97
CA GLY A 431 8.39 29.04 -13.15
C GLY A 431 9.84 29.34 -12.75
N ALA A 432 10.36 28.59 -11.77
CA ALA A 432 11.74 28.64 -11.33
C ALA A 432 12.51 27.44 -11.91
N SER A 433 13.82 27.58 -12.05
CA SER A 433 14.74 26.51 -12.48
C SER A 433 15.74 26.13 -11.40
N SER A 434 15.56 26.65 -10.18
CA SER A 434 16.47 26.49 -9.06
C SER A 434 15.70 26.65 -7.76
N SER A 435 16.20 26.02 -6.69
CA SER A 435 15.65 26.15 -5.34
C SER A 435 16.77 26.21 -4.31
N THR A 436 16.54 26.93 -3.21
CA THR A 436 17.33 26.76 -1.99
C THR A 436 16.61 25.78 -1.08
N ILE A 437 17.32 24.73 -0.68
CA ILE A 437 16.86 23.74 0.30
C ILE A 437 17.70 23.90 1.56
N THR A 438 17.08 24.18 2.70
CA THR A 438 17.82 24.45 3.93
C THR A 438 17.12 23.92 5.17
N VAL A 439 17.92 23.56 6.18
CA VAL A 439 17.46 23.09 7.49
C VAL A 439 18.22 23.85 8.56
N GLN A 440 17.48 24.54 9.42
CA GLN A 440 18.03 25.16 10.63
C GLN A 440 17.94 24.14 11.77
N ASP A 441 19.00 23.38 12.02
CA ASP A 441 19.03 22.33 13.04
C ASP A 441 19.67 22.80 14.36
N GLY A 442 18.84 23.21 15.31
CA GLY A 442 19.26 23.74 16.60
C GLY A 442 19.22 25.26 16.70
N LYS A 443 19.27 25.76 17.94
CA LYS A 443 19.09 27.18 18.28
C LYS A 443 20.07 28.11 17.54
N ASP A 444 21.34 27.75 17.53
CA ASP A 444 22.40 28.60 16.96
C ASP A 444 22.38 28.59 15.42
N ALA A 445 21.75 27.59 14.81
CA ALA A 445 21.45 27.55 13.38
C ALA A 445 20.19 28.37 13.00
N GLY A 446 19.51 28.98 13.99
CA GLY A 446 18.34 29.82 13.76
C GLY A 446 16.99 29.09 13.86
N GLN A 447 16.95 27.84 14.35
CA GLN A 447 15.72 27.06 14.46
C GLN A 447 14.68 27.74 15.37
N THR A 448 13.54 28.12 14.81
CA THR A 448 12.47 28.83 15.53
C THR A 448 11.43 27.86 16.12
N VAL A 449 11.04 26.84 15.34
CA VAL A 449 10.16 25.76 15.77
C VAL A 449 10.97 24.52 16.12
N GLN A 450 10.82 24.02 17.35
CA GLN A 450 11.49 22.80 17.85
C GLN A 450 10.89 21.52 17.25
N HIS A 451 11.00 21.40 15.94
CA HIS A 451 10.66 20.25 15.14
C HIS A 451 11.48 20.35 13.86
N VAL A 452 12.12 19.28 13.40
CA VAL A 452 12.80 19.26 12.10
C VAL A 452 11.85 19.73 11.01
N HIS A 453 12.30 20.72 10.25
CA HIS A 453 11.66 21.13 9.01
C HIS A 453 12.69 21.53 7.97
N ILE A 454 12.40 21.16 6.72
CA ILE A 454 13.13 21.58 5.54
C ILE A 454 12.38 22.76 4.94
N HIS A 455 13.10 23.85 4.69
CA HIS A 455 12.61 24.95 3.88
C HIS A 455 12.88 24.65 2.41
N VAL A 456 11.84 24.77 1.58
CA VAL A 456 11.96 24.71 0.12
C VAL A 456 11.60 26.09 -0.42
N LEU A 457 12.59 26.76 -1.01
CA LEU A 457 12.47 28.13 -1.51
C LEU A 457 12.79 28.16 -3.02
N PRO A 458 11.79 28.13 -3.92
CA PRO A 458 12.05 28.26 -5.36
C PRO A 458 12.65 29.63 -5.66
N ARG A 459 13.75 29.65 -6.41
CA ARG A 459 14.59 30.83 -6.65
C ARG A 459 14.40 31.39 -8.05
N LYS A 460 14.46 32.71 -8.17
CA LYS A 460 14.45 33.41 -9.45
C LYS A 460 15.62 34.37 -9.52
N GLU A 461 15.99 34.75 -10.74
CA GLU A 461 16.94 35.83 -10.93
C GLU A 461 16.44 37.11 -10.24
N ASN A 462 17.31 37.77 -9.48
CA ASN A 462 17.04 39.01 -8.76
C ASN A 462 15.96 38.93 -7.66
N ASP A 463 15.70 37.74 -7.09
CA ASP A 463 14.84 37.63 -5.89
C ASP A 463 15.48 38.22 -4.63
N PHE A 464 16.81 38.30 -4.59
CA PHE A 464 17.62 39.11 -3.68
C PHE A 464 18.69 39.88 -4.45
N LYS A 465 19.25 40.92 -3.82
CA LYS A 465 20.39 41.65 -4.40
C LYS A 465 21.66 40.80 -4.30
N GLU A 466 21.91 40.19 -3.15
CA GLU A 466 22.93 39.17 -2.96
C GLU A 466 22.30 37.82 -2.58
N ASN A 467 22.79 36.73 -3.17
CA ASN A 467 22.19 35.40 -2.98
C ASN A 467 22.17 34.92 -1.51
N ASP A 468 23.16 35.32 -0.72
CA ASP A 468 23.30 34.91 0.68
C ASP A 468 22.40 35.69 1.64
N GLU A 469 21.73 36.76 1.20
CA GLU A 469 20.73 37.46 2.01
C GLU A 469 19.62 36.52 2.49
N ILE A 470 19.36 35.43 1.77
CA ILE A 470 18.37 34.42 2.15
C ILE A 470 18.59 33.87 3.57
N TYR A 471 19.85 33.74 4.03
CA TYR A 471 20.15 33.22 5.36
C TYR A 471 19.82 34.23 6.46
N GLU A 472 20.08 35.52 6.22
CA GLU A 472 19.68 36.60 7.12
C GLU A 472 18.15 36.69 7.21
N ARG A 473 17.49 36.65 6.03
CA ARG A 473 16.02 36.67 5.98
C ARG A 473 15.40 35.47 6.68
N LEU A 474 15.94 34.27 6.50
CA LEU A 474 15.49 33.07 7.21
C LEU A 474 15.77 33.13 8.72
N GLY A 475 16.92 33.67 9.13
CA GLY A 475 17.26 33.84 10.54
C GLY A 475 16.28 34.76 11.29
N ASP A 476 15.71 35.74 10.57
CA ASP A 476 14.89 36.79 11.18
C ASP A 476 13.42 36.74 10.77
N HIS A 477 13.00 35.92 9.79
CA HIS A 477 11.62 35.95 9.30
C HIS A 477 10.61 35.70 10.42
N ASP A 478 10.83 34.72 11.29
CA ASP A 478 9.89 34.45 12.39
C ASP A 478 10.08 35.36 13.63
N LYS A 479 11.07 36.25 13.60
CA LYS A 479 11.37 37.19 14.69
C LYS A 479 10.69 38.52 14.41
N GLY A 480 10.04 39.11 15.42
CA GLY A 480 9.02 40.15 15.31
C GLY A 480 9.45 41.54 14.80
N ASN A 481 10.51 41.68 14.00
CA ASN A 481 11.06 42.98 13.58
C ASN A 481 11.26 43.15 12.06
N ASN A 482 10.68 42.28 11.21
CA ASN A 482 10.91 42.31 9.76
C ASN A 482 9.68 42.74 8.96
N ASN A 483 9.91 43.46 7.84
CA ASN A 483 8.90 43.94 6.86
C ASN A 483 8.10 42.84 6.13
N ILE A 484 8.31 41.55 6.46
CA ILE A 484 7.58 40.44 5.85
C ILE A 484 6.24 40.27 6.58
N LYS A 485 5.13 40.40 5.84
CA LYS A 485 3.76 40.31 6.37
C LYS A 485 3.40 38.86 6.71
N TRP A 486 2.69 38.66 7.82
CA TRP A 486 2.02 37.41 8.14
C TRP A 486 0.89 37.17 7.14
N ARG A 487 0.84 35.98 6.54
CA ARG A 487 -0.24 35.62 5.62
C ARG A 487 -1.52 35.33 6.38
N GLU A 488 -2.64 35.75 5.81
CA GLU A 488 -3.96 35.38 6.31
C GLU A 488 -4.22 33.90 6.01
N GLU A 489 -5.08 33.27 6.81
CA GLU A 489 -5.39 31.84 6.61
C GLU A 489 -6.00 31.58 5.22
N SER A 490 -6.82 32.50 4.72
CA SER A 490 -7.40 32.42 3.38
C SER A 490 -6.34 32.40 2.27
N GLU A 491 -5.28 33.22 2.39
CA GLU A 491 -4.18 33.24 1.43
C GLU A 491 -3.43 31.90 1.42
N MET A 492 -3.19 31.32 2.60
CA MET A 492 -2.56 30.01 2.73
C MET A 492 -3.40 28.88 2.11
N ILE A 493 -4.72 28.89 2.34
CA ILE A 493 -5.63 27.89 1.77
C ILE A 493 -5.66 27.98 0.24
N ILE A 494 -5.70 29.21 -0.31
CA ILE A 494 -5.68 29.42 -1.77
C ILE A 494 -4.40 28.84 -2.38
N GLU A 495 -3.24 29.18 -1.83
CA GLU A 495 -1.96 28.63 -2.32
C GLU A 495 -1.92 27.10 -2.18
N CYS A 496 -2.36 26.56 -1.04
CA CYS A 496 -2.40 25.11 -0.83
C CYS A 496 -3.28 24.40 -1.87
N ASN A 497 -4.46 24.95 -2.19
CA ASN A 497 -5.34 24.36 -3.18
C ASN A 497 -4.76 24.45 -4.60
N GLN A 498 -4.13 25.57 -4.96
CA GLN A 498 -3.42 25.69 -6.24
C GLN A 498 -2.32 24.63 -6.40
N ILE A 499 -1.56 24.37 -5.32
CA ILE A 499 -0.54 23.30 -5.32
C ILE A 499 -1.20 21.93 -5.49
N ARG A 500 -2.26 21.63 -4.72
CA ARG A 500 -2.99 20.35 -4.83
C ARG A 500 -3.53 20.12 -6.24
N ASP A 501 -4.15 21.13 -6.84
CA ASP A 501 -4.71 21.06 -8.20
C ASP A 501 -3.60 20.79 -9.23
N HIS A 502 -2.44 21.46 -9.09
CA HIS A 502 -1.30 21.22 -9.95
C HIS A 502 -0.79 19.76 -9.83
N ILE A 503 -0.70 19.23 -8.61
CA ILE A 503 -0.30 17.84 -8.37
C ILE A 503 -1.33 16.88 -8.99
N MET A 504 -2.63 17.13 -8.84
CA MET A 504 -3.68 16.27 -9.40
C MET A 504 -3.65 16.26 -10.94
N GLN A 505 -3.42 17.41 -11.57
CA GLN A 505 -3.33 17.53 -13.03
C GLN A 505 -2.08 16.86 -13.61
N ASN A 506 -0.98 16.86 -12.86
CA ASN A 506 0.33 16.36 -13.31
C ASN A 506 0.77 15.07 -12.58
N HIS A 507 -0.17 14.37 -11.95
CA HIS A 507 0.04 13.30 -10.98
C HIS A 507 0.97 12.19 -11.48
N VAL A 508 0.90 11.88 -12.78
CA VAL A 508 1.71 10.84 -13.42
C VAL A 508 3.17 11.25 -13.57
N ASN A 509 3.48 12.53 -13.83
CA ASN A 509 4.86 12.98 -14.05
C ASN A 509 5.58 13.33 -12.75
N ILE A 510 4.85 13.86 -11.76
CA ILE A 510 5.43 14.36 -10.50
C ILE A 510 5.70 13.22 -9.51
N LEU A 511 4.83 12.20 -9.47
CA LEU A 511 5.01 11.07 -8.54
C LEU A 511 5.94 9.98 -9.08
N ARG A 512 6.24 9.96 -10.39
CA ARG A 512 7.11 8.95 -11.03
C ARG A 512 8.61 9.14 -10.81
N ASN A 513 9.07 10.38 -10.57
CA ASN A 513 10.50 10.72 -10.47
C ASN A 513 10.98 10.78 -9.03
#